data_AF-A0A2G9N9U1-F1
#
_entry.id   AF-A0A2G9N9U1-F1
#
_cell.length_a   1.000
_cell.length_b   1.000
_cell.length_c   1.000
_cell.angle_alpha   90.00
_cell.angle_beta   90.00
_cell.angle_gamma   90.00
#
_symmetry.space_group_name_H-M   'P 1'
#
loop_
_entity.id
_entity.type
_entity.pdbx_description
1 polymer ?
#
loop_
_entity_poly.entity_id
_entity_poly.type
_entity_poly.pdbx_seq_one_letter_code
_entity_poly.pdbx_strand_id
1 'polypeptide(L)'
;MVSTQELRSRIAEYLRFNNQELSSLAIAIFVTTFVFAFDDRRPTFSWGPWIGNFIAVLLVVGFTIFAKYIIQKASALADGYTAEFKVWWIGIAIALILGFITSGKVALVLIGGVATTFIPRHRLGEFRYGFSYEENGQVSIMGVVANILLAILFALLWQFTQFHIFALALNLNIIMGVLSLLPFPQLDGLQIFWGSRTWYYIIVVTMLLFGVLLLSKSTIGLVLAIILAILGGVWKFMTTSHK
;
A
#
# COMPACT_ATOMS: atom_id res chain seq x y z
N MET A 1 -10.39 -20.31 7.29
CA MET A 1 -9.27 -19.89 6.40
C MET A 1 -8.85 -21.07 5.53
N VAL A 2 -8.46 -20.79 4.30
CA VAL A 2 -7.93 -21.80 3.36
C VAL A 2 -6.62 -22.40 3.90
N SER A 3 -6.41 -23.70 3.69
CA SER A 3 -5.15 -24.37 4.07
C SER A 3 -3.94 -23.70 3.41
N THR A 4 -2.78 -23.68 4.07
CA THR A 4 -1.55 -23.08 3.52
C THR A 4 -1.14 -23.70 2.18
N GLN A 5 -1.39 -25.00 2.01
CA GLN A 5 -1.12 -25.71 0.75
C GLN A 5 -2.04 -25.23 -0.38
N GLU A 6 -3.32 -25.03 -0.06
CA GLU A 6 -4.31 -24.55 -1.02
C GLU A 6 -4.11 -23.06 -1.34
N LEU A 7 -3.72 -22.24 -0.35
CA LEU A 7 -3.33 -20.86 -0.62
C LEU A 7 -2.13 -20.79 -1.56
N ARG A 8 -1.13 -21.66 -1.37
CA ARG A 8 0.04 -21.73 -2.23
C ARG A 8 -0.33 -22.15 -3.66
N SER A 9 -1.24 -23.10 -3.85
CA SER A 9 -1.70 -23.50 -5.18
C SER A 9 -2.49 -22.38 -5.85
N ARG A 10 -3.40 -21.71 -5.12
CA ARG A 10 -4.15 -20.56 -5.61
C ARG A 10 -3.23 -19.42 -6.05
N ILE A 11 -2.20 -19.12 -5.27
CA ILE A 11 -1.19 -18.10 -5.62
C ILE A 11 -0.44 -18.52 -6.89
N ALA A 12 0.03 -19.77 -6.98
CA ALA A 12 0.79 -20.23 -8.14
C ALA A 12 -0.03 -20.19 -9.45
N GLU A 13 -1.33 -20.45 -9.37
CA GLU A 13 -2.21 -20.50 -10.55
C GLU A 13 -2.78 -19.12 -10.93
N TYR A 14 -3.27 -18.35 -9.94
CA TYR A 14 -4.08 -17.14 -10.15
C TYR A 14 -3.38 -15.82 -9.84
N LEU A 15 -2.17 -15.82 -9.24
CA LEU A 15 -1.41 -14.58 -9.03
C LEU A 15 -0.80 -14.13 -10.38
N ARG A 16 -1.63 -13.54 -11.24
CA ARG A 16 -1.24 -13.01 -12.53
C ARG A 16 -1.60 -11.54 -12.64
N PHE A 17 -0.83 -10.82 -13.43
CA PHE A 17 -1.11 -9.43 -13.80
C PHE A 17 -1.61 -9.40 -15.22
N ASN A 18 -2.72 -8.69 -15.46
CA ASN A 18 -3.19 -8.44 -16.81
C ASN A 18 -2.28 -7.38 -17.48
N ASN A 19 -2.14 -7.41 -18.80
CA ASN A 19 -1.35 -6.41 -19.54
C ASN A 19 -1.86 -4.99 -19.28
N GLN A 20 -3.18 -4.80 -19.25
CA GLN A 20 -3.80 -3.50 -18.95
C GLN A 20 -3.50 -3.03 -17.52
N GLU A 21 -3.47 -3.96 -16.58
CA GLU A 21 -3.12 -3.71 -15.18
C GLU A 21 -1.63 -3.33 -15.06
N LEU A 22 -0.75 -4.03 -15.76
CA LEU A 22 0.68 -3.73 -15.76
C LEU A 22 0.97 -2.35 -16.34
N SER A 23 0.32 -1.97 -17.45
CA SER A 23 0.42 -0.64 -18.03
C SER A 23 -0.09 0.43 -17.06
N SER A 24 -1.20 0.16 -16.39
CA SER A 24 -1.79 1.04 -15.39
C SER A 24 -0.87 1.24 -14.17
N LEU A 25 -0.25 0.17 -13.68
CA LEU A 25 0.76 0.21 -12.62
C LEU A 25 2.01 0.97 -13.06
N ALA A 26 2.47 0.79 -14.30
CA ALA A 26 3.64 1.50 -14.82
C ALA A 26 3.40 3.02 -14.84
N ILE A 27 2.23 3.46 -15.30
CA ILE A 27 1.85 4.89 -15.29
C ILE A 27 1.81 5.43 -13.86
N ALA A 28 1.16 4.69 -12.97
CA ALA A 28 1.09 5.00 -11.54
C ALA A 28 2.47 5.18 -10.89
N ILE A 29 3.38 4.24 -11.14
CA ILE A 29 4.76 4.27 -10.64
C ILE A 29 5.50 5.47 -11.22
N PHE A 30 5.39 5.71 -12.52
CA PHE A 30 6.09 6.80 -13.18
C PHE A 30 5.64 8.18 -12.68
N VAL A 31 4.33 8.42 -12.59
CA VAL A 31 3.80 9.69 -12.10
C VAL A 31 4.16 9.91 -10.63
N THR A 32 4.02 8.89 -9.79
CA THR A 32 4.39 9.00 -8.37
C THR A 32 5.89 9.28 -8.22
N THR A 33 6.72 8.61 -9.02
CA THR A 33 8.17 8.87 -9.08
C THR A 33 8.45 10.31 -9.44
N PHE A 34 7.79 10.83 -10.47
CA PHE A 34 7.98 12.21 -10.91
C PHE A 34 7.64 13.21 -9.79
N VAL A 35 6.51 13.01 -9.08
CA VAL A 35 6.10 13.87 -7.96
C VAL A 35 7.13 13.88 -6.83
N PHE A 36 7.69 12.72 -6.45
CA PHE A 36 8.69 12.63 -5.38
C PHE A 36 10.10 13.04 -5.80
N ALA A 37 10.51 12.74 -7.04
CA ALA A 37 11.84 13.05 -7.55
C ALA A 37 12.00 14.54 -7.93
N PHE A 38 10.91 15.29 -8.00
CA PHE A 38 10.95 16.71 -8.32
C PHE A 38 11.68 17.54 -7.25
N ASP A 39 11.56 17.16 -5.98
CA ASP A 39 12.29 17.79 -4.87
C ASP A 39 13.62 17.07 -4.61
N ASP A 40 14.69 17.48 -5.30
CA ASP A 40 16.06 17.02 -5.06
C ASP A 40 16.73 17.72 -3.85
N ARG A 41 15.98 18.54 -3.08
CA ARG A 41 16.44 19.27 -1.88
C ARG A 41 17.63 20.21 -2.08
N ARG A 42 18.05 20.42 -3.32
CA ARG A 42 19.12 21.35 -3.69
C ARG A 42 18.52 22.71 -4.03
N PRO A 43 19.22 23.81 -3.69
CA PRO A 43 18.76 25.16 -4.02
C PRO A 43 18.83 25.45 -5.52
N THR A 44 19.71 24.76 -6.25
CA THR A 44 19.91 24.93 -7.69
C THR A 44 19.72 23.60 -8.41
N PHE A 45 18.97 23.64 -9.51
CA PHE A 45 18.74 22.47 -10.36
C PHE A 45 20.02 22.07 -11.12
N SER A 46 20.35 20.79 -11.08
CA SER A 46 21.47 20.20 -11.83
C SER A 46 21.04 18.87 -12.42
N TRP A 47 21.21 18.72 -13.74
CA TRP A 47 20.73 17.56 -14.50
C TRP A 47 21.31 16.22 -14.02
N GLY A 48 22.63 16.15 -13.80
CA GLY A 48 23.29 14.89 -13.45
C GLY A 48 22.78 14.28 -12.14
N PRO A 49 22.85 15.02 -11.01
CA PRO A 49 22.34 14.55 -9.73
C PRO A 49 20.83 14.25 -9.73
N TRP A 50 20.05 15.06 -10.46
CA TRP A 50 18.61 14.86 -10.56
C TRP A 50 18.25 13.54 -11.22
N ILE A 51 18.94 13.15 -12.31
CA ILE A 51 18.71 11.85 -12.98
C ILE A 51 19.04 10.69 -12.02
N GLY A 52 20.14 10.81 -11.26
CA GLY A 52 20.50 9.80 -10.26
C GLY A 52 19.44 9.65 -9.17
N ASN A 53 18.93 10.77 -8.65
CA ASN A 53 17.82 10.77 -7.70
C ASN A 53 16.53 10.19 -8.31
N PHE A 54 16.20 10.55 -9.55
CA PHE A 54 15.02 10.04 -10.24
C PHE A 54 15.04 8.52 -10.38
N ILE A 55 16.16 7.93 -10.79
CA ILE A 55 16.30 6.47 -10.91
C ILE A 55 16.17 5.80 -9.53
N ALA A 56 16.80 6.38 -8.50
CA ALA A 56 16.71 5.88 -7.13
C ALA A 56 15.25 5.89 -6.61
N VAL A 57 14.54 7.01 -6.80
CA VAL A 57 13.13 7.15 -6.44
C VAL A 57 12.26 6.19 -7.24
N LEU A 58 12.52 6.00 -8.54
CA LEU A 58 11.78 5.07 -9.40
C LEU A 58 11.82 3.65 -8.86
N LEU A 59 13.00 3.19 -8.43
CA LEU A 59 13.18 1.86 -7.86
C LEU A 59 12.41 1.70 -6.53
N VAL A 60 12.47 2.71 -5.66
CA VAL A 60 11.76 2.70 -4.37
C VAL A 60 10.25 2.72 -4.54
N VAL A 61 9.75 3.61 -5.41
CA VAL A 61 8.32 3.75 -5.72
C VAL A 61 7.81 2.47 -6.37
N GLY A 62 8.54 1.96 -7.37
CA GLY A 62 8.22 0.72 -8.07
C GLY A 62 8.13 -0.45 -7.11
N PHE A 63 9.15 -0.64 -6.26
CA PHE A 63 9.15 -1.70 -5.25
C PHE A 63 7.98 -1.55 -4.27
N THR A 64 7.74 -0.34 -3.74
CA THR A 64 6.68 -0.09 -2.76
C THR A 64 5.29 -0.40 -3.33
N ILE A 65 4.98 0.16 -4.50
CA ILE A 65 3.69 -0.02 -5.16
C ILE A 65 3.49 -1.51 -5.51
N PHE A 66 4.51 -2.15 -6.07
CA PHE A 66 4.42 -3.55 -6.48
C PHE A 66 4.23 -4.49 -5.28
N ALA A 67 5.02 -4.30 -4.21
CA ALA A 67 4.90 -5.08 -2.98
C ALA A 67 3.51 -4.91 -2.33
N LYS A 68 2.99 -3.69 -2.25
CA LYS A 68 1.63 -3.41 -1.77
C LYS A 68 0.58 -4.23 -2.53
N TYR A 69 0.59 -4.16 -3.86
CA TYR A 69 -0.42 -4.83 -4.68
C TYR A 69 -0.27 -6.36 -4.69
N ILE A 70 0.95 -6.90 -4.61
CA ILE A 70 1.14 -8.35 -4.43
C ILE A 70 0.49 -8.82 -3.13
N ILE A 71 0.69 -8.10 -2.02
CA ILE A 71 0.11 -8.46 -0.73
C ILE A 71 -1.42 -8.39 -0.79
N GLN A 72 -1.99 -7.36 -1.41
CA GLN A 72 -3.45 -7.26 -1.62
C GLN A 72 -3.99 -8.41 -2.48
N LYS A 73 -3.34 -8.72 -3.60
CA LYS A 73 -3.75 -9.84 -4.47
C LYS A 73 -3.66 -11.19 -3.75
N ALA A 74 -2.57 -11.43 -3.01
CA ALA A 74 -2.41 -12.66 -2.24
C ALA A 74 -3.50 -12.80 -1.17
N SER A 75 -3.88 -11.69 -0.51
CA SER A 75 -5.01 -11.71 0.43
C SER A 75 -6.34 -11.97 -0.27
N ALA A 76 -6.61 -11.33 -1.41
CA ALA A 76 -7.84 -11.55 -2.16
C ALA A 76 -7.99 -13.03 -2.56
N LEU A 77 -6.91 -13.67 -2.99
CA LEU A 77 -6.92 -15.09 -3.36
C LEU A 77 -7.17 -16.01 -2.16
N ALA A 78 -6.71 -15.64 -0.97
CA ALA A 78 -7.04 -16.34 0.27
C ALA A 78 -8.54 -16.34 0.55
N ASP A 79 -9.21 -15.23 0.22
CA ASP A 79 -10.66 -15.04 0.39
C ASP A 79 -11.48 -15.51 -0.83
N GLY A 80 -10.83 -16.06 -1.87
CA GLY A 80 -11.51 -16.58 -3.06
C GLY A 80 -11.86 -15.51 -4.11
N TYR A 81 -11.18 -14.38 -4.08
CA TYR A 81 -11.33 -13.26 -5.02
C TYR A 81 -10.10 -13.08 -5.91
N THR A 82 -10.32 -12.68 -7.16
CA THR A 82 -9.31 -12.03 -7.99
C THR A 82 -9.30 -10.54 -7.71
N ALA A 83 -8.11 -9.97 -7.56
CA ALA A 83 -7.90 -8.55 -7.34
C ALA A 83 -7.20 -7.93 -8.56
N GLU A 84 -7.81 -6.89 -9.12
CA GLU A 84 -7.28 -6.13 -10.26
C GLU A 84 -7.06 -4.68 -9.87
N PHE A 85 -5.87 -4.16 -10.11
CA PHE A 85 -5.59 -2.74 -9.87
C PHE A 85 -6.33 -1.85 -10.88
N LYS A 86 -7.09 -0.88 -10.35
CA LYS A 86 -7.78 0.15 -11.13
C LYS A 86 -7.22 1.52 -10.80
N VAL A 87 -6.73 2.19 -11.84
CA VAL A 87 -6.19 3.55 -11.75
C VAL A 87 -7.30 4.56 -11.58
N TRP A 88 -7.06 5.51 -10.67
CA TRP A 88 -7.86 6.72 -10.56
C TRP A 88 -7.24 7.86 -11.35
N TRP A 89 -7.62 7.96 -12.63
CA TRP A 89 -7.05 8.93 -13.58
C TRP A 89 -7.14 10.38 -13.09
N ILE A 90 -8.25 10.74 -12.45
CA ILE A 90 -8.44 12.08 -11.87
C ILE A 90 -7.46 12.29 -10.70
N GLY A 91 -7.29 11.30 -9.84
CA GLY A 91 -6.31 11.34 -8.74
C GLY A 91 -4.88 11.52 -9.24
N ILE A 92 -4.49 10.80 -10.30
CA ILE A 92 -3.18 10.94 -10.93
C ILE A 92 -2.98 12.33 -11.52
N ALA A 93 -3.99 12.88 -12.21
CA ALA A 93 -3.92 14.22 -12.76
C ALA A 93 -3.76 15.29 -11.65
N ILE A 94 -4.52 15.16 -10.56
CA ILE A 94 -4.43 16.05 -9.39
C ILE A 94 -3.04 15.95 -8.75
N ALA A 95 -2.52 14.74 -8.56
CA ALA A 95 -1.19 14.49 -8.01
C ALA A 95 -0.09 15.18 -8.85
N LEU A 96 -0.19 15.09 -10.18
CA LEU A 96 0.76 15.70 -11.10
C LEU A 96 0.69 17.24 -11.05
N ILE A 97 -0.51 17.81 -11.12
CA ILE A 97 -0.72 19.27 -11.06
C ILE A 97 -0.20 19.84 -9.74
N LEU A 98 -0.53 19.20 -8.61
CA LEU A 98 -0.03 19.63 -7.30
C LEU A 98 1.48 19.44 -7.16
N GLY A 99 2.04 18.38 -7.75
CA GLY A 99 3.49 18.18 -7.83
C GLY A 99 4.20 19.37 -8.48
N PHE A 100 3.67 19.88 -9.60
CA PHE A 100 4.22 21.08 -10.26
C PHE A 100 4.04 22.35 -9.42
N ILE A 101 2.83 22.61 -8.91
CA ILE A 101 2.53 23.83 -8.14
C ILE A 101 3.39 23.89 -6.87
N THR A 102 3.57 22.77 -6.18
CA THR A 102 4.30 22.71 -4.92
C THR A 102 5.79 22.43 -5.09
N SER A 103 6.26 22.28 -6.33
CA SER A 103 7.63 21.86 -6.64
C SER A 103 8.03 20.58 -5.89
N GLY A 104 7.12 19.60 -5.82
CA GLY A 104 7.35 18.32 -5.15
C GLY A 104 7.34 18.35 -3.61
N LYS A 105 7.19 19.52 -2.97
CA LYS A 105 7.20 19.64 -1.49
C LYS A 105 6.01 18.95 -0.83
N VAL A 106 4.86 18.93 -1.51
CA VAL A 106 3.67 18.21 -1.05
C VAL A 106 3.44 17.03 -1.98
N ALA A 107 3.94 15.86 -1.58
CA ALA A 107 3.78 14.64 -2.35
C ALA A 107 2.38 14.04 -2.10
N LEU A 108 1.43 14.41 -2.96
CA LEU A 108 0.08 13.84 -2.96
C LEU A 108 0.04 12.61 -3.88
N VAL A 109 -0.24 11.45 -3.30
CA VAL A 109 -0.17 10.14 -3.96
C VAL A 109 -1.57 9.54 -4.05
N LEU A 110 -2.29 9.87 -5.12
CA LEU A 110 -3.66 9.38 -5.40
C LEU A 110 -3.66 8.51 -6.65
N ILE A 111 -3.26 7.25 -6.49
CA ILE A 111 -2.98 6.37 -7.62
C ILE A 111 -4.23 5.59 -8.06
N GLY A 112 -5.02 5.13 -7.10
CA GLY A 112 -6.12 4.19 -7.29
C GLY A 112 -6.10 3.10 -6.23
N GLY A 113 -6.75 1.98 -6.53
CA GLY A 113 -6.92 0.88 -5.60
C GLY A 113 -7.31 -0.40 -6.31
N VAL A 114 -7.72 -1.40 -5.55
CA VAL A 114 -8.02 -2.74 -6.09
C VAL A 114 -9.52 -2.90 -6.29
N ALA A 115 -9.92 -3.46 -7.43
CA ALA A 115 -11.27 -3.97 -7.60
C ALA A 115 -11.24 -5.50 -7.48
N THR A 116 -12.12 -6.05 -6.65
CA THR A 116 -12.23 -7.49 -6.47
C THR A 116 -13.35 -8.09 -7.33
N THR A 117 -13.11 -9.27 -7.86
CA THR A 117 -14.05 -10.10 -8.61
C THR A 117 -14.04 -11.51 -8.03
N PHE A 118 -15.21 -12.14 -7.90
CA PHE A 118 -15.31 -13.44 -7.23
C PHE A 118 -14.85 -14.58 -8.14
N ILE A 119 -14.23 -15.61 -7.55
CA ILE A 119 -13.88 -16.85 -8.25
C ILE A 119 -14.82 -17.96 -7.75
N PRO A 120 -15.85 -18.37 -8.52
CA PRO A 120 -16.85 -19.35 -8.07
C PRO A 120 -16.25 -20.68 -7.60
N ARG A 121 -15.16 -21.12 -8.24
CA ARG A 121 -14.48 -22.39 -7.94
C ARG A 121 -13.86 -22.42 -6.54
N HIS A 122 -13.43 -21.27 -6.02
CA HIS A 122 -12.72 -21.18 -4.74
C HIS A 122 -13.65 -21.08 -3.52
N ARG A 123 -14.96 -20.98 -3.75
CA ARG A 123 -16.00 -20.81 -2.71
C ARG A 123 -16.96 -22.00 -2.68
N LEU A 124 -16.42 -23.22 -2.71
CA LEU A 124 -17.20 -24.45 -2.52
C LEU A 124 -17.59 -24.56 -1.03
N GLY A 125 -18.90 -24.51 -0.75
CA GLY A 125 -19.43 -24.54 0.62
C GLY A 125 -19.68 -23.17 1.26
N GLU A 126 -19.33 -22.08 0.58
CA GLU A 126 -19.60 -20.71 1.01
C GLU A 126 -20.71 -20.04 0.18
N PHE A 127 -21.19 -18.89 0.65
CA PHE A 127 -22.19 -18.09 -0.07
C PHE A 127 -21.62 -17.58 -1.41
N ARG A 128 -22.34 -17.82 -2.52
CA ARG A 128 -21.88 -17.56 -3.89
C ARG A 128 -22.51 -16.35 -4.56
N TYR A 129 -23.35 -15.61 -3.86
CA TYR A 129 -24.17 -14.54 -4.46
C TYR A 129 -23.74 -13.17 -3.94
N GLY A 130 -23.60 -12.22 -4.85
CA GLY A 130 -23.37 -10.81 -4.52
C GLY A 130 -21.91 -10.43 -4.29
N PHE A 131 -21.71 -9.11 -4.22
CA PHE A 131 -20.43 -8.49 -3.90
C PHE A 131 -20.38 -8.25 -2.40
N SER A 132 -19.45 -8.90 -1.69
CA SER A 132 -19.25 -8.67 -0.25
C SER A 132 -18.39 -7.43 -0.03
N TYR A 133 -19.01 -6.35 0.45
CA TYR A 133 -18.27 -5.14 0.83
C TYR A 133 -17.27 -5.41 1.96
N GLU A 134 -17.59 -6.33 2.87
CA GLU A 134 -16.72 -6.68 4.00
C GLU A 134 -15.43 -7.35 3.53
N GLU A 135 -15.54 -8.39 2.70
CA GLU A 135 -14.38 -9.12 2.16
C GLU A 135 -13.52 -8.18 1.29
N ASN A 136 -14.16 -7.33 0.47
CA ASN A 136 -13.44 -6.32 -0.30
C ASN A 136 -12.71 -5.31 0.60
N GLY A 137 -13.35 -4.85 1.68
CA GLY A 137 -12.72 -3.97 2.67
C GLY A 137 -11.52 -4.61 3.37
N GLN A 138 -11.58 -5.92 3.67
CA GLN A 138 -10.46 -6.67 4.25
C GLN A 138 -9.25 -6.72 3.30
N VAL A 139 -9.48 -6.95 2.00
CA VAL A 139 -8.43 -6.88 0.97
C VAL A 139 -7.82 -5.48 0.90
N SER A 140 -8.62 -4.42 0.97
CA SER A 140 -8.12 -3.04 0.99
C SER A 140 -7.26 -2.75 2.22
N ILE A 141 -7.65 -3.25 3.41
CA ILE A 141 -6.87 -3.12 4.65
C ILE A 141 -5.48 -3.73 4.50
N MET A 142 -5.36 -4.85 3.81
CA MET A 142 -4.06 -5.48 3.57
C MET A 142 -3.10 -4.61 2.76
N GLY A 143 -3.61 -3.68 1.95
CA GLY A 143 -2.77 -2.68 1.28
C GLY A 143 -2.21 -1.63 2.23
N VAL A 144 -3.01 -1.20 3.21
CA VAL A 144 -2.55 -0.27 4.25
C VAL A 144 -1.55 -0.96 5.17
N VAL A 145 -1.83 -2.22 5.55
CA VAL A 145 -0.92 -3.06 6.33
C VAL A 145 0.41 -3.27 5.59
N ALA A 146 0.38 -3.51 4.27
CA ALA A 146 1.59 -3.61 3.46
C ALA A 146 2.45 -2.34 3.56
N ASN A 147 1.84 -1.16 3.45
CA ASN A 147 2.55 0.12 3.61
C ASN A 147 3.15 0.28 5.02
N ILE A 148 2.45 -0.15 6.08
CA ILE A 148 2.99 -0.12 7.45
C ILE A 148 4.19 -1.06 7.57
N LEU A 149 4.10 -2.29 7.05
CA LEU A 149 5.20 -3.27 7.10
C LEU A 149 6.43 -2.77 6.33
N LEU A 150 6.23 -2.21 5.14
CA LEU A 150 7.29 -1.61 4.34
C LEU A 150 7.90 -0.38 5.03
N ALA A 151 7.08 0.46 5.66
CA ALA A 151 7.58 1.59 6.45
C ALA A 151 8.46 1.11 7.61
N ILE A 152 8.05 0.09 8.36
CA ILE A 152 8.86 -0.50 9.44
C ILE A 152 10.18 -1.06 8.88
N LEU A 153 10.13 -1.80 7.75
CA LEU A 153 11.31 -2.34 7.09
C LEU A 153 12.30 -1.23 6.69
N PHE A 154 11.82 -0.17 6.04
CA PHE A 154 12.67 0.94 5.62
C PHE A 154 13.18 1.79 6.77
N ALA A 155 12.40 1.96 7.84
CA ALA A 155 12.87 2.60 9.07
C ALA A 155 14.03 1.81 9.69
N LEU A 156 13.93 0.47 9.71
CA LEU A 156 14.97 -0.41 10.21
C LEU A 156 16.24 -0.34 9.34
N LEU A 157 16.10 -0.42 8.01
CA LEU A 157 17.23 -0.28 7.09
C LEU A 157 17.89 1.10 7.17
N TRP A 158 17.10 2.16 7.35
CA TRP A 158 17.62 3.50 7.54
C TRP A 158 18.44 3.61 8.83
N GLN A 159 18.00 3.01 9.94
CA GLN A 159 18.74 3.04 11.20
C GLN A 159 20.15 2.43 11.06
N PHE A 160 20.30 1.36 10.28
CA PHE A 160 21.59 0.68 10.10
C PHE A 160 22.50 1.33 9.06
N THR A 161 21.95 1.78 7.93
CA THR A 161 22.76 2.25 6.79
C THR A 161 22.86 3.78 6.70
N GLN A 162 21.88 4.49 7.28
CA GLN A 162 21.74 5.95 7.21
C GLN A 162 21.65 6.52 5.79
N PHE A 163 21.39 5.68 4.78
CA PHE A 163 21.22 6.15 3.41
C PHE A 163 19.91 6.92 3.22
N HIS A 164 20.00 8.04 2.51
CA HIS A 164 18.87 8.94 2.30
C HIS A 164 17.68 8.25 1.61
N ILE A 165 17.96 7.30 0.72
CA ILE A 165 16.95 6.56 -0.04
C ILE A 165 15.97 5.80 0.87
N PHE A 166 16.42 5.26 2.00
CA PHE A 166 15.56 4.54 2.93
C PHE A 166 14.69 5.49 3.75
N ALA A 167 15.18 6.68 4.08
CA ALA A 167 14.35 7.72 4.69
C ALA A 167 13.26 8.22 3.72
N LEU A 168 13.58 8.31 2.43
CA LEU A 168 12.59 8.61 1.38
C LEU A 168 11.56 7.49 1.26
N ALA A 169 12.01 6.23 1.21
CA ALA A 169 11.14 5.06 1.15
C ALA A 169 10.19 4.96 2.35
N LEU A 170 10.70 5.25 3.56
CA LEU A 170 9.91 5.35 4.78
C LEU A 170 8.81 6.40 4.64
N ASN A 171 9.18 7.63 4.29
CA ASN A 171 8.23 8.73 4.15
C ASN A 171 7.17 8.43 3.08
N LEU A 172 7.59 7.86 1.94
CA LEU A 172 6.70 7.48 0.86
C LEU A 172 5.66 6.46 1.32
N ASN A 173 6.06 5.41 2.06
CA ASN A 173 5.14 4.40 2.56
C ASN A 173 4.15 4.97 3.57
N ILE A 174 4.58 5.88 4.45
CA ILE A 174 3.70 6.57 5.40
C ILE A 174 2.69 7.45 4.65
N ILE A 175 3.17 8.27 3.70
CA ILE A 175 2.31 9.14 2.88
C ILE A 175 1.30 8.31 2.08
N MET A 176 1.75 7.26 1.40
CA MET A 176 0.88 6.35 0.66
C MET A 176 -0.14 5.66 1.56
N GLY A 177 0.27 5.22 2.75
CA GLY A 177 -0.64 4.60 3.72
C GLY A 177 -1.73 5.57 4.18
N VAL A 178 -1.36 6.79 4.58
CA VAL A 178 -2.31 7.82 5.01
C VAL A 178 -3.25 8.24 3.88
N LEU A 179 -2.73 8.52 2.69
CA LEU A 179 -3.54 8.97 1.55
C LEU A 179 -4.44 7.85 1.01
N SER A 180 -4.02 6.59 1.11
CA SER A 180 -4.88 5.46 0.69
C SER A 180 -6.12 5.29 1.55
N LEU A 181 -6.13 5.81 2.78
CA LEU A 181 -7.27 5.76 3.70
C LEU A 181 -8.30 6.87 3.48
N LEU A 182 -8.02 7.84 2.61
CA LEU A 182 -9.00 8.87 2.27
C LEU A 182 -10.22 8.22 1.60
N PRO A 183 -11.45 8.58 1.98
CA PRO A 183 -12.68 7.99 1.43
C PRO A 183 -13.01 8.58 0.05
N PHE A 184 -12.04 8.59 -0.87
CA PHE A 184 -12.23 9.01 -2.25
C PHE A 184 -12.54 7.82 -3.18
N PRO A 185 -13.18 8.07 -4.33
CA PRO A 185 -13.49 7.02 -5.30
C PRO A 185 -12.24 6.22 -5.68
N GLN A 186 -12.40 4.90 -5.78
CA GLN A 186 -11.36 3.95 -6.20
C GLN A 186 -10.16 3.81 -5.26
N LEU A 187 -10.06 4.59 -4.17
CA LEU A 187 -9.05 4.36 -3.13
C LEU A 187 -9.50 3.27 -2.15
N ASP A 188 -8.51 2.69 -1.48
CA ASP A 188 -8.70 1.63 -0.48
C ASP A 188 -9.63 2.10 0.65
N GLY A 189 -9.47 3.34 1.13
CA GLY A 189 -10.22 3.89 2.27
C GLY A 189 -11.73 3.85 2.10
N LEU A 190 -12.24 4.13 0.89
CA LEU A 190 -13.67 4.06 0.60
C LEU A 190 -14.19 2.63 0.73
N GLN A 191 -13.44 1.64 0.25
CA GLN A 191 -13.81 0.23 0.32
C GLN A 191 -13.83 -0.28 1.77
N ILE A 192 -12.86 0.15 2.57
CA ILE A 192 -12.80 -0.16 4.00
C ILE A 192 -14.01 0.44 4.73
N PHE A 193 -14.34 1.69 4.43
CA PHE A 193 -15.49 2.39 5.03
C PHE A 193 -16.82 1.68 4.75
N TRP A 194 -17.03 1.21 3.51
CA TRP A 194 -18.23 0.46 3.14
C TRP A 194 -18.24 -0.97 3.67
N GLY A 195 -17.09 -1.61 3.81
CA GLY A 195 -16.99 -2.95 4.40
C GLY A 195 -17.32 -2.94 5.89
N SER A 196 -16.65 -2.08 6.66
CA SER A 196 -17.00 -1.85 8.06
C SER A 196 -16.47 -0.52 8.57
N ARG A 197 -17.39 0.34 9.04
CA ARG A 197 -17.04 1.64 9.63
C ARG A 197 -16.12 1.48 10.85
N THR A 198 -16.33 0.44 11.65
CA THR A 198 -15.49 0.15 12.82
C THR A 198 -14.05 -0.15 12.39
N TRP A 199 -13.87 -1.01 11.37
CA TRP A 199 -12.55 -1.31 10.84
C TRP A 199 -11.88 -0.09 10.22
N TYR A 200 -12.65 0.78 9.56
CA TYR A 200 -12.16 2.04 9.01
C TYR A 200 -11.55 2.94 10.10
N TYR A 201 -12.26 3.19 11.20
CA TYR A 201 -11.72 4.01 12.27
C TYR A 201 -10.50 3.37 12.94
N ILE A 202 -10.52 2.05 13.17
CA ILE A 202 -9.38 1.32 13.74
C ILE A 202 -8.15 1.45 12.84
N ILE A 203 -8.28 1.23 11.54
CA ILE A 203 -7.13 1.28 10.63
C ILE A 203 -6.60 2.71 10.46
N VAL A 204 -7.47 3.73 10.47
CA VAL A 204 -7.06 5.15 10.46
C VAL A 204 -6.26 5.50 11.70
N VAL A 205 -6.77 5.18 12.89
CA VAL A 205 -6.04 5.43 14.15
C VAL A 205 -4.73 4.68 14.17
N THR A 206 -4.73 3.42 13.73
CA THR A 206 -3.52 2.58 13.65
C THR A 206 -2.49 3.22 12.71
N MET A 207 -2.88 3.59 11.49
CA MET A 207 -1.97 4.18 10.52
C MET A 207 -1.40 5.52 11.01
N LEU A 208 -2.21 6.36 11.65
CA LEU A 208 -1.75 7.62 12.23
C LEU A 208 -0.76 7.38 13.38
N LEU A 209 -1.05 6.43 14.27
CA LEU A 209 -0.15 6.07 15.37
C LEU A 209 1.20 5.58 14.84
N PHE A 210 1.20 4.64 13.88
CA PHE A 210 2.43 4.16 13.24
C PHE A 210 3.16 5.28 12.50
N GLY A 211 2.42 6.16 11.82
CA GLY A 211 2.97 7.34 11.16
C GLY A 211 3.74 8.23 12.15
N VAL A 212 3.14 8.58 13.28
CA VAL A 212 3.78 9.41 14.32
C VAL A 212 5.01 8.71 14.92
N LEU A 213 4.88 7.42 15.28
CA LEU A 213 5.98 6.65 15.85
C LEU A 213 7.18 6.57 14.90
N LEU A 214 6.95 6.29 13.62
CA LEU A 214 8.00 6.11 12.63
C LEU A 214 8.59 7.44 12.14
N LEU A 215 7.78 8.50 12.01
CA LEU A 215 8.27 9.84 11.65
C LEU A 215 9.11 10.49 12.75
N SER A 216 8.95 10.07 14.02
CA SER A 216 9.83 10.51 15.12
C SER A 216 11.29 10.17 14.88
N LYS A 217 11.60 9.19 14.01
CA LYS A 217 12.95 8.68 13.72
C LYS A 217 13.75 8.24 14.96
N SER A 218 13.07 8.08 16.09
CA SER A 218 13.68 7.61 17.32
C SER A 218 13.75 6.09 17.32
N THR A 219 14.83 5.54 17.89
CA THR A 219 14.96 4.09 18.07
C THR A 219 13.82 3.53 18.93
N ILE A 220 13.36 4.32 19.92
CA ILE A 220 12.23 3.97 20.78
C ILE A 220 10.93 3.85 19.97
N GLY A 221 10.66 4.82 19.08
CA GLY A 221 9.50 4.78 18.19
C GLY A 221 9.48 3.56 17.29
N LEU A 222 10.64 3.17 16.75
CA LEU A 222 10.78 1.96 15.93
C LEU A 222 10.52 0.68 16.75
N VAL A 223 11.09 0.57 17.94
CA VAL A 223 10.90 -0.60 18.81
C VAL A 223 9.42 -0.74 19.20
N LEU A 224 8.78 0.37 19.59
CA LEU A 224 7.34 0.37 19.91
C LEU A 224 6.49 -0.02 18.69
N ALA A 225 6.80 0.48 17.50
CA ALA A 225 6.10 0.11 16.27
C ALA A 225 6.21 -1.41 16.01
N ILE A 226 7.39 -2.00 16.16
CA ILE A 226 7.59 -3.45 15.99
C ILE A 226 6.79 -4.25 17.03
N ILE A 227 6.84 -3.85 18.30
CA ILE A 227 6.08 -4.52 19.37
C ILE A 227 4.58 -4.48 19.07
N LEU A 228 4.05 -3.31 18.72
CA LEU A 228 2.63 -3.15 18.38
C LEU A 228 2.24 -3.98 17.15
N ALA A 229 3.09 -4.04 16.13
CA ALA A 229 2.85 -4.87 14.94
C ALA A 229 2.80 -6.36 15.28
N ILE A 230 3.71 -6.84 16.14
CA ILE A 230 3.72 -8.23 16.61
C ILE A 230 2.47 -8.53 17.44
N LEU A 231 2.14 -7.67 18.41
CA LEU A 231 0.94 -7.84 19.24
C LEU A 231 -0.34 -7.86 18.41
N GLY A 232 -0.47 -6.98 17.43
CA GLY A 232 -1.61 -6.97 16.50
C GLY A 232 -1.68 -8.24 15.65
N GLY A 233 -0.54 -8.75 15.20
CA GLY A 233 -0.46 -10.02 14.46
C GLY A 233 -0.88 -11.22 15.32
N VAL A 234 -0.39 -11.30 16.55
CA VAL A 234 -0.76 -12.36 17.52
C VAL A 234 -2.24 -12.29 17.86
N TRP A 235 -2.77 -11.09 18.13
CA TRP A 235 -4.20 -10.89 18.37
C TRP A 235 -5.05 -11.42 17.21
N LYS A 236 -4.72 -11.03 15.97
CA LYS A 236 -5.42 -11.51 14.77
C LYS A 236 -5.38 -13.04 14.68
N PHE A 237 -4.21 -13.65 14.89
CA PHE A 237 -4.05 -15.10 14.86
C PHE A 237 -4.96 -15.80 15.87
N MET A 238 -5.01 -15.32 17.12
CA MET A 238 -5.88 -15.87 18.17
C MET A 238 -7.37 -15.75 17.80
N THR A 239 -7.81 -14.58 17.31
CA THR A 239 -9.22 -14.39 16.94
C THR A 239 -9.65 -15.21 15.72
N THR A 240 -8.72 -15.51 14.82
CA THR A 240 -9.02 -16.24 13.58
C THR A 240 -9.08 -17.75 13.81
N SER A 241 -8.43 -18.27 14.85
CA SER A 241 -8.44 -19.70 15.22
C SER A 241 -9.82 -20.24 15.65
N HIS A 242 -10.80 -19.37 15.84
CA HIS A 242 -12.15 -19.73 16.30
C HIS A 242 -13.20 -19.79 15.17
N LYS A 243 -12.79 -19.65 13.90
CA LYS A 243 -13.65 -19.83 12.71
C LYS A 243 -13.11 -20.94 11.83
#